data_AF-A0A4Y8SNZ7-F1
#
_entry.id   AF-A0A4Y8SNZ7-F1
#
_cell.length_a   1.000
_cell.length_b   1.000
_cell.length_c   1.000
_cell.angle_alpha   90.00
_cell.angle_beta   90.00
_cell.angle_gamma   90.00
#
_symmetry.space_group_name_H-M   'P 1'
#
loop_
_entity.id
_entity.type
_entity.pdbx_description
1 polymer ?
#
loop_
_entity_poly.entity_id
_entity_poly.type
_entity_poly.pdbx_seq_one_letter_code
_entity_poly.pdbx_strand_id
1 'polypeptide(L)'
;MTCLRISIVVLVVCLLGCKENSKPKATEKQAKAILKVSAPATADTTKDKQEIQKLMRNLLVWAEEGKKVPDLLPFVINPRDSTVTGFDLGKLKGVDDSLRITGFFSKEFIDNYNQIIQVLDGKMRDKEIAPFSTGEIPPFAFDSDVDPWCDCQDVPYDGANAFSVAANLVEVHIVNLNKESGRMYWTWGSLPKDVSPDWRTVTYKFSVKKEGGKWKISYLQGFDIKKA
;
A
#
# COMPACT_ATOMS: atom_id res chain seq x y z
N MET A 1 19.79 -72.35 12.28
CA MET A 1 18.40 -72.82 12.40
C MET A 1 17.51 -71.62 12.71
N THR A 2 16.57 -71.35 11.79
CA THR A 2 15.26 -70.67 11.95
C THR A 2 15.18 -69.27 12.60
N CYS A 3 14.34 -68.34 12.18
CA CYS A 3 13.76 -67.96 10.89
C CYS A 3 13.01 -66.63 11.14
N LEU A 4 13.17 -65.71 10.20
CA LEU A 4 12.45 -64.45 9.97
C LEU A 4 10.92 -64.52 10.17
N ARG A 5 10.29 -63.47 10.75
CA ARG A 5 8.92 -63.01 10.38
C ARG A 5 8.72 -61.51 10.61
N ILE A 6 8.86 -60.75 9.52
CA ILE A 6 8.29 -59.40 9.35
C ILE A 6 6.89 -59.61 8.74
N SER A 7 5.85 -59.04 9.33
CA SER A 7 4.50 -59.06 8.75
C SER A 7 4.16 -57.69 8.17
N ILE A 8 4.19 -57.64 6.84
CA ILE A 8 3.68 -56.57 5.99
C ILE A 8 2.19 -56.84 5.78
N VAL A 9 1.31 -55.88 6.06
CA VAL A 9 -0.09 -55.94 5.64
C VAL A 9 -0.24 -55.06 4.41
N VAL A 10 -0.39 -55.74 3.26
CA VAL A 10 -0.81 -55.18 1.98
C VAL A 10 -2.33 -55.16 1.96
N LEU A 11 -2.95 -54.00 1.71
CA LEU A 11 -4.36 -53.91 1.34
C LEU A 11 -4.45 -53.44 -0.11
N VAL A 12 -4.67 -54.40 -1.01
CA VAL A 12 -5.10 -54.20 -2.39
C VAL A 12 -6.62 -54.33 -2.40
N VAL A 13 -7.34 -53.30 -2.84
CA VAL A 13 -8.73 -53.42 -3.28
C VAL A 13 -8.82 -52.92 -4.72
N CYS A 14 -9.39 -53.79 -5.54
CA CYS A 14 -9.43 -53.71 -6.99
C CYS A 14 -10.36 -52.63 -7.55
N LEU A 15 -9.89 -52.15 -8.70
CA LEU A 15 -10.59 -51.52 -9.82
C LEU A 15 -12.02 -52.03 -10.06
N LEU A 16 -12.97 -51.11 -10.16
CA LEU A 16 -14.10 -51.19 -11.09
C LEU A 16 -14.25 -49.84 -11.78
N GLY A 17 -14.18 -49.87 -13.12
CA GLY A 17 -14.18 -48.68 -13.96
C GLY A 17 -15.58 -48.17 -14.33
N CYS A 18 -15.61 -46.89 -14.71
CA CYS A 18 -16.61 -46.28 -15.58
C CYS A 18 -15.82 -45.46 -16.62
N LYS A 19 -15.72 -45.95 -17.87
CA LYS A 19 -16.58 -45.63 -19.03
C LYS A 19 -16.34 -44.20 -19.55
N GLU A 20 -15.61 -44.13 -20.66
CA GLU A 20 -15.40 -42.92 -21.47
C GLU A 20 -16.73 -42.35 -21.97
N ASN A 21 -16.84 -41.02 -21.94
CA ASN A 21 -17.56 -40.26 -22.94
C ASN A 21 -16.97 -38.84 -23.04
N SER A 22 -16.40 -38.57 -24.21
CA SER A 22 -16.30 -37.28 -24.93
C SER A 22 -16.11 -35.98 -24.13
N LYS A 23 -14.93 -35.39 -24.34
CA LYS A 23 -14.56 -33.99 -24.05
C LYS A 23 -15.66 -32.97 -24.39
N PRO A 24 -15.90 -31.99 -23.52
CA PRO A 24 -16.25 -30.64 -23.93
C PRO A 24 -15.00 -29.75 -23.93
N LYS A 25 -14.73 -29.13 -25.08
CA LYS A 25 -13.84 -27.97 -25.23
C LYS A 25 -14.22 -26.92 -24.18
N ALA A 26 -13.36 -26.69 -23.19
CA ALA A 26 -13.42 -25.47 -22.39
C ALA A 26 -12.96 -24.32 -23.28
N THR A 27 -13.93 -23.56 -23.77
CA THR A 27 -13.74 -22.37 -24.58
C THR A 27 -12.98 -21.32 -23.79
N GLU A 28 -11.86 -20.91 -24.36
CA GLU A 28 -11.17 -19.64 -24.22
C GLU A 28 -12.15 -18.45 -24.16
N LYS A 29 -12.70 -18.15 -22.98
CA LYS A 29 -13.54 -16.96 -22.74
C LYS A 29 -13.74 -16.62 -21.27
N GLN A 30 -12.70 -16.65 -20.45
CA GLN A 30 -12.67 -15.93 -19.16
C GLN A 30 -11.30 -15.32 -18.89
N ALA A 31 -10.91 -14.37 -19.75
CA ALA A 31 -9.85 -13.40 -19.50
C ALA A 31 -10.25 -12.07 -20.18
N LYS A 32 -11.37 -11.48 -19.77
CA LYS A 32 -11.80 -10.14 -20.19
C LYS A 32 -12.95 -9.65 -19.32
N ALA A 33 -12.62 -9.25 -18.08
CA ALA A 33 -13.59 -8.54 -17.24
C ALA A 33 -12.92 -7.64 -16.20
N ILE A 34 -11.83 -6.94 -16.54
CA ILE A 34 -11.40 -5.74 -15.82
C ILE A 34 -10.90 -4.73 -16.88
N LEU A 35 -11.47 -3.51 -16.82
CA LEU A 35 -11.17 -2.29 -17.59
C LEU A 35 -11.66 -2.23 -19.05
N LYS A 36 -12.94 -1.83 -19.20
CA LYS A 36 -13.34 -0.96 -20.32
C LYS A 36 -14.62 -0.18 -20.00
N VAL A 37 -14.45 0.92 -19.27
CA VAL A 37 -15.28 2.12 -19.45
C VAL A 37 -14.34 3.31 -19.39
N SER A 38 -13.64 3.58 -20.50
CA SER A 38 -13.10 4.90 -20.74
C SER A 38 -14.10 5.63 -21.63
N ALA A 39 -15.01 6.39 -21.01
CA ALA A 39 -15.62 7.50 -21.72
C ALA A 39 -14.49 8.39 -22.27
N PRO A 40 -14.64 9.00 -23.46
CA PRO A 40 -13.64 9.93 -23.97
C PRO A 40 -13.39 11.00 -22.91
N ALA A 41 -12.13 11.09 -22.45
CA ALA A 41 -11.73 12.08 -21.46
C ALA A 41 -12.00 13.47 -22.03
N THR A 42 -12.74 14.29 -21.29
CA THR A 42 -12.89 15.70 -21.67
C THR A 42 -11.54 16.41 -21.51
N ALA A 43 -11.38 17.57 -22.16
CA ALA A 43 -10.16 18.38 -22.01
C ALA A 43 -9.85 18.67 -20.52
N ASP A 44 -10.89 18.89 -19.71
CA ASP A 44 -10.78 19.07 -18.26
C ASP A 44 -10.24 17.83 -17.55
N THR A 45 -10.73 16.63 -17.89
CA THR A 45 -10.23 15.37 -17.32
C THR A 45 -8.75 15.13 -17.64
N THR A 46 -8.29 15.54 -18.84
CA THR A 46 -6.88 15.40 -19.23
C THR A 46 -5.97 16.32 -18.40
N LYS A 47 -6.38 17.58 -18.22
CA LYS A 47 -5.66 18.55 -17.39
C LYS A 47 -5.62 18.10 -15.92
N ASP A 48 -6.76 17.72 -15.35
CA ASP A 48 -6.84 17.26 -13.97
C ASP A 48 -5.96 16.01 -13.77
N LYS A 49 -5.94 15.06 -14.72
CA LYS A 49 -5.04 13.90 -14.68
C LYS A 49 -3.58 14.30 -14.57
N GLN A 50 -3.14 15.28 -15.37
CA GLN A 50 -1.75 15.75 -15.36
C GLN A 50 -1.39 16.44 -14.04
N GLU A 51 -2.31 17.26 -13.50
CA GLU A 51 -2.12 17.90 -12.19
C GLU A 51 -2.02 16.87 -11.06
N ILE A 52 -2.91 15.87 -11.06
CA ILE A 52 -2.92 14.78 -10.09
C ILE A 52 -1.66 13.92 -10.20
N GLN A 53 -1.20 13.61 -11.41
CA GLN A 53 0.04 12.87 -11.61
C GLN A 53 1.24 13.66 -11.08
N LYS A 54 1.31 14.95 -11.37
CA LYS A 54 2.36 15.83 -10.81
C LYS A 54 2.31 15.88 -9.28
N LEU A 55 1.11 15.94 -8.69
CA LEU A 55 0.93 15.88 -7.25
C LEU A 55 1.51 14.59 -6.65
N MET A 56 1.18 13.42 -7.21
CA MET A 56 1.69 12.14 -6.74
C MET A 56 3.23 12.04 -6.85
N ARG A 57 3.80 12.49 -7.98
CA ARG A 57 5.26 12.50 -8.16
C ARG A 57 5.96 13.40 -7.16
N ASN A 58 5.42 14.60 -6.93
CA ASN A 58 5.95 15.54 -5.95
C ASN A 58 5.89 14.99 -4.52
N LEU A 59 4.81 14.28 -4.17
CA LEU A 59 4.68 13.60 -2.88
C LEU A 59 5.80 12.59 -2.68
N LEU A 60 6.02 11.69 -3.64
CA LEU A 60 7.03 10.64 -3.52
C LEU A 60 8.47 11.21 -3.51
N VAL A 61 8.74 12.26 -4.28
CA VAL A 61 10.03 12.96 -4.21
C VAL A 61 10.23 13.61 -2.83
N TRP A 62 9.19 14.25 -2.29
CA TRP A 62 9.26 14.84 -0.95
C TRP A 62 9.49 13.79 0.15
N ALA A 63 8.85 12.62 0.03
CA ALA A 63 9.05 11.50 0.95
C ALA A 63 10.51 11.02 0.97
N GLU A 64 11.13 10.88 -0.20
CA GLU A 64 12.53 10.44 -0.35
C GLU A 64 13.55 11.46 0.18
N GLU A 65 13.29 12.76 0.04
CA GLU A 65 14.22 13.80 0.51
C GLU A 65 14.43 13.78 2.04
N GLY A 66 13.55 13.09 2.79
CA GLY A 66 13.70 12.65 4.18
C GLY A 66 13.74 13.74 5.25
N LYS A 67 14.57 14.79 5.07
CA LYS A 67 14.84 15.84 6.08
C LYS A 67 13.64 16.70 6.43
N LYS A 68 12.58 16.68 5.62
CA LYS A 68 11.35 17.46 5.80
C LYS A 68 10.12 16.61 6.06
N VAL A 69 10.27 15.29 6.06
CA VAL A 69 9.18 14.36 6.33
C VAL A 69 9.05 14.25 7.85
N PRO A 70 7.88 14.55 8.42
CA PRO A 70 7.69 14.36 9.85
C PRO A 70 7.72 12.86 10.20
N ASP A 71 8.18 12.54 11.40
CA ASP A 71 7.98 11.22 11.99
C ASP A 71 6.47 10.97 12.16
N LEU A 72 5.94 9.97 11.46
CA LEU A 72 4.52 9.60 11.49
C LEU A 72 4.17 8.79 12.74
N LEU A 73 5.16 8.29 13.47
CA LEU A 73 4.97 7.49 14.67
C LEU A 73 5.66 8.20 15.84
N PRO A 74 5.09 9.30 16.36
CA PRO A 74 5.70 10.06 17.46
C PRO A 74 5.64 9.26 18.77
N PHE A 75 6.48 8.24 18.90
CA PHE A 75 6.44 7.29 20.00
C PHE A 75 6.85 7.93 21.34
N VAL A 76 6.25 7.43 22.43
CA VAL A 76 6.74 7.64 23.79
C VAL A 76 7.70 6.50 24.14
N ILE A 77 8.97 6.84 24.23
CA ILE A 77 10.05 5.90 24.55
C ILE A 77 10.41 6.02 26.02
N ASN A 78 10.39 4.91 26.74
CA ASN A 78 10.88 4.82 28.11
C ASN A 78 12.42 4.90 28.10
N PRO A 79 13.04 5.91 28.74
CA PRO A 79 14.48 6.11 28.65
C PRO A 79 15.30 5.07 29.44
N ARG A 80 14.67 4.22 30.27
CA ARG A 80 15.38 3.23 31.08
C ARG A 80 15.66 1.93 30.34
N ASP A 81 14.74 1.52 29.49
CA ASP A 81 14.78 0.22 28.79
C ASP A 81 14.52 0.33 27.29
N SER A 82 14.36 1.57 26.79
CA SER A 82 14.08 1.87 25.38
C SER A 82 12.83 1.17 24.86
N THR A 83 11.82 0.96 25.71
CA THR A 83 10.53 0.41 25.28
C THR A 83 9.58 1.51 24.80
N VAL A 84 8.86 1.23 23.72
CA VAL A 84 7.75 2.05 23.23
C VAL A 84 6.49 1.71 24.02
N THR A 85 5.85 2.72 24.58
CA THR A 85 4.72 2.54 25.51
C THR A 85 3.43 3.25 25.08
N GLY A 86 3.48 4.01 23.99
CA GLY A 86 2.34 4.77 23.46
C GLY A 86 2.81 5.81 22.45
N PHE A 87 1.93 6.79 22.17
CA PHE A 87 2.19 7.90 21.26
C PHE A 87 2.14 9.25 21.99
N ASP A 88 3.03 10.16 21.60
CA ASP A 88 3.06 11.55 22.05
C ASP A 88 2.03 12.35 21.24
N LEU A 89 0.79 12.34 21.74
CA LEU A 89 -0.32 13.08 21.11
C LEU A 89 -0.09 14.61 21.13
N GLY A 90 0.81 15.12 21.95
CA GLY A 90 1.24 16.52 21.92
C GLY A 90 2.07 16.83 20.67
N LYS A 91 2.93 15.90 20.25
CA LYS A 91 3.70 16.00 18.99
C LYS A 91 2.87 15.72 17.75
N LEU A 92 1.76 14.99 17.86
CA LEU A 92 0.88 14.68 16.74
C LEU A 92 0.40 15.96 16.01
N LYS A 93 0.08 17.02 16.76
CA LYS A 93 -0.26 18.32 16.17
C LYS A 93 0.86 18.91 15.30
N GLY A 94 2.12 18.69 15.67
CA GLY A 94 3.27 19.13 14.88
C GLY A 94 3.38 18.37 13.55
N VAL A 95 3.03 17.08 13.55
CA VAL A 95 2.94 16.28 12.32
C VAL A 95 1.84 16.80 11.41
N ASP A 96 0.65 17.09 11.94
CA ASP A 96 -0.45 17.67 11.17
C ASP A 96 -0.07 18.97 10.47
N ASP A 97 0.59 19.86 11.21
CA ASP A 97 1.00 21.16 10.70
C ASP A 97 2.07 20.97 9.59
N SER A 98 3.03 20.05 9.78
CA SER A 98 4.00 19.67 8.74
C SER A 98 3.34 19.11 7.47
N LEU A 99 2.40 18.17 7.61
CA LEU A 99 1.67 17.58 6.48
C LEU A 99 0.86 18.65 5.75
N ARG A 100 0.20 19.55 6.49
CA ARG A 100 -0.61 20.64 5.91
C ARG A 100 0.23 21.63 5.10
N ILE A 101 1.43 21.98 5.59
CA ILE A 101 2.32 22.96 4.94
C ILE A 101 2.81 22.46 3.56
N THR A 102 2.92 21.14 3.35
CA THR A 102 3.27 20.59 2.03
C THR A 102 2.27 20.99 0.93
N GLY A 103 1.01 21.19 1.30
CA GLY A 103 -0.10 21.39 0.37
C GLY A 103 -0.52 20.12 -0.39
N PHE A 104 0.10 18.96 -0.13
CA PHE A 104 -0.24 17.71 -0.81
C PHE A 104 -1.51 17.06 -0.27
N PHE A 105 -1.73 17.17 1.03
CA PHE A 105 -2.76 16.42 1.73
C PHE A 105 -4.00 17.27 2.01
N SER A 106 -5.16 16.68 1.75
CA SER A 106 -6.45 17.24 2.13
C SER A 106 -6.63 17.18 3.65
N LYS A 107 -7.62 17.93 4.17
CA LYS A 107 -7.98 17.82 5.58
C LYS A 107 -8.40 16.39 5.93
N GLU A 108 -9.14 15.75 5.04
CA GLU A 108 -9.63 14.37 5.19
C GLU A 108 -8.50 13.36 5.38
N PHE A 109 -7.40 13.50 4.64
CA PHE A 109 -6.22 12.64 4.81
C PHE A 109 -5.59 12.82 6.19
N ILE A 110 -5.39 14.06 6.63
CA ILE A 110 -4.76 14.39 7.92
C ILE A 110 -5.65 13.91 9.08
N ASP A 111 -6.97 14.09 8.98
CA ASP A 111 -7.92 13.58 9.96
C ASP A 111 -7.86 12.04 10.07
N ASN A 112 -7.76 11.33 8.94
CA ASN A 112 -7.63 9.87 8.92
C ASN A 112 -6.31 9.40 9.54
N TYR A 113 -5.19 10.05 9.22
CA TYR A 113 -3.89 9.78 9.85
C TYR A 113 -3.96 9.97 11.37
N ASN A 114 -4.54 11.08 11.84
CA ASN A 114 -4.75 11.31 13.27
C ASN A 114 -5.58 10.21 13.93
N GLN A 115 -6.64 9.76 13.25
CA GLN A 115 -7.48 8.68 13.75
C GLN A 115 -6.70 7.37 13.88
N ILE A 116 -5.81 7.05 12.92
CA ILE A 116 -4.92 5.89 12.99
C ILE A 116 -4.07 5.94 14.27
N ILE A 117 -3.39 7.07 14.52
CA ILE A 117 -2.54 7.22 15.71
C ILE A 117 -3.34 7.14 17.00
N GLN A 118 -4.53 7.74 17.05
CA GLN A 118 -5.41 7.67 18.23
C GLN A 118 -5.93 6.25 18.51
N VAL A 119 -6.23 5.47 17.47
CA VAL A 119 -6.64 4.07 17.61
C VAL A 119 -5.48 3.23 18.13
N LEU A 120 -4.28 3.38 17.56
CA LEU A 120 -3.09 2.67 18.00
C LEU A 120 -2.75 3.00 19.46
N ASP A 121 -2.76 4.28 19.83
CA ASP A 121 -2.53 4.70 21.22
C ASP A 121 -3.58 4.12 22.18
N GLY A 122 -4.86 4.08 21.76
CA GLY A 122 -5.93 3.41 22.50
C GLY A 122 -5.63 1.93 22.76
N LYS A 123 -5.30 1.18 21.71
CA LYS A 123 -4.95 -0.24 21.80
C LYS A 123 -3.74 -0.51 22.69
N MET A 124 -2.75 0.38 22.70
CA MET A 124 -1.60 0.27 23.60
C MET A 124 -1.99 0.49 25.06
N ARG A 125 -2.80 1.52 25.36
CA ARG A 125 -3.31 1.76 26.72
C ARG A 125 -4.19 0.62 27.24
N ASP A 126 -5.01 0.06 26.36
CA ASP A 126 -5.89 -1.06 26.66
C ASP A 126 -5.16 -2.42 26.68
N LYS A 127 -3.85 -2.42 26.40
CA LYS A 127 -2.95 -3.59 26.37
C LYS A 127 -3.32 -4.63 25.32
N GLU A 128 -4.07 -4.23 24.30
CA GLU A 128 -4.27 -5.03 23.08
C GLU A 128 -2.99 -5.10 22.25
N ILE A 129 -2.18 -4.04 22.30
CA ILE A 129 -0.83 -3.99 21.77
C ILE A 129 0.14 -3.96 22.94
N ALA A 130 1.04 -4.96 22.99
CA ALA A 130 2.07 -5.02 24.02
C ALA A 130 3.17 -3.96 23.77
N PRO A 131 3.82 -3.44 24.83
CA PRO A 131 5.04 -2.65 24.67
C PRO A 131 6.10 -3.44 23.89
N PHE A 132 6.87 -2.74 23.07
CA PHE A 132 7.92 -3.31 22.21
C PHE A 132 9.19 -2.47 22.27
N SER A 133 10.34 -3.04 21.91
CA SER A 133 11.62 -2.33 22.01
C SER A 133 11.81 -1.37 20.84
N THR A 134 12.47 -0.23 21.06
CA THR A 134 12.91 0.63 19.95
C THR A 134 13.87 -0.15 19.05
N GLY A 135 13.52 -0.29 17.77
CA GLY A 135 14.28 -1.07 16.79
C GLY A 135 13.60 -2.39 16.40
N GLU A 136 12.56 -2.81 17.12
CA GLU A 136 11.67 -3.87 16.65
C GLU A 136 10.65 -3.33 15.65
N ILE A 137 10.23 -4.17 14.71
CA ILE A 137 9.09 -3.89 13.84
C ILE A 137 7.86 -3.71 14.73
N PRO A 138 7.13 -2.57 14.64
CA PRO A 138 5.96 -2.37 15.47
C PRO A 138 4.93 -3.50 15.31
N PRO A 139 4.28 -3.96 16.40
CA PRO A 139 3.32 -5.06 16.38
C PRO A 139 1.94 -4.65 15.82
N PHE A 140 1.93 -3.79 14.80
CA PHE A 140 0.76 -3.32 14.05
C PHE A 140 1.16 -3.10 12.60
N ALA A 141 0.17 -2.99 11.69
CA ALA A 141 0.44 -3.01 10.24
C ALA A 141 0.67 -1.63 9.63
N PHE A 142 0.24 -0.55 10.29
CA PHE A 142 0.47 0.82 9.80
C PHE A 142 1.95 1.18 9.93
N ASP A 143 2.54 1.71 8.85
CA ASP A 143 3.93 2.20 8.82
C ASP A 143 4.93 1.21 9.47
N SER A 144 4.79 -0.06 9.10
CA SER A 144 5.52 -1.17 9.69
C SER A 144 6.11 -2.05 8.59
N ASP A 145 7.45 -2.11 8.55
CA ASP A 145 8.24 -2.87 7.57
C ASP A 145 8.01 -2.48 6.10
N VAL A 146 7.43 -1.30 5.84
CA VAL A 146 7.20 -0.73 4.50
C VAL A 146 7.29 0.80 4.57
N ASP A 147 7.61 1.47 3.46
CA ASP A 147 7.43 2.92 3.33
C ASP A 147 5.92 3.24 3.27
N PRO A 148 5.39 4.12 4.13
CA PRO A 148 3.95 4.37 4.24
C PRO A 148 3.39 5.19 3.06
N TRP A 149 4.23 5.95 2.35
CA TRP A 149 3.84 6.82 1.24
C TRP A 149 3.60 6.04 -0.06
N CYS A 150 4.26 4.90 -0.21
CA CYS A 150 4.04 3.97 -1.32
C CYS A 150 3.46 2.62 -0.90
N ASP A 151 3.38 2.29 0.40
CA ASP A 151 3.07 0.94 0.92
C ASP A 151 3.99 -0.11 0.27
N CYS A 152 5.29 0.20 0.19
CA CYS A 152 6.28 -0.58 -0.57
C CYS A 152 7.60 -0.76 0.20
N GLN A 153 8.27 -1.91 -0.01
CA GLN A 153 9.59 -2.21 0.55
C GLN A 153 10.74 -1.85 -0.41
N ASP A 154 10.49 -2.05 -1.71
CA ASP A 154 11.45 -1.86 -2.79
C ASP A 154 10.83 -1.07 -3.95
N VAL A 155 11.68 -0.69 -4.91
CA VAL A 155 11.28 -0.09 -6.19
C VAL A 155 11.85 -0.90 -7.37
N PRO A 156 11.22 -0.88 -8.57
CA PRO A 156 11.64 -1.69 -9.71
C PRO A 156 12.83 -1.13 -10.49
N TYR A 157 13.69 -0.32 -9.87
CA TYR A 157 14.80 0.35 -10.55
C TYR A 157 16.07 0.19 -9.73
N ASP A 158 17.19 0.06 -10.43
CA ASP A 158 18.52 -0.04 -9.83
C ASP A 158 19.30 1.29 -9.94
N GLY A 159 20.31 1.44 -9.08
CA GLY A 159 21.30 2.51 -9.16
C GLY A 159 21.12 3.63 -8.13
N ALA A 160 22.06 4.58 -8.15
CA ALA A 160 22.00 5.75 -7.27
C ALA A 160 20.76 6.59 -7.61
N ASN A 161 19.97 6.95 -6.59
CA ASN A 161 18.70 7.67 -6.71
C ASN A 161 17.58 6.86 -7.40
N ALA A 162 17.62 5.53 -7.36
CA ALA A 162 16.57 4.66 -7.90
C ALA A 162 15.16 5.12 -7.51
N PHE A 163 14.98 5.51 -6.25
CA PHE A 163 13.69 6.02 -5.76
C PHE A 163 13.30 7.37 -6.36
N SER A 164 14.23 8.34 -6.45
CA SER A 164 13.94 9.62 -7.11
C SER A 164 13.61 9.47 -8.59
N VAL A 165 14.26 8.53 -9.28
CA VAL A 165 13.92 8.16 -10.66
C VAL A 165 12.53 7.52 -10.70
N ALA A 166 12.28 6.55 -9.83
CA ALA A 166 11.00 5.84 -9.70
C ALA A 166 9.83 6.82 -9.49
N ALA A 167 9.99 7.76 -8.55
CA ALA A 167 9.02 8.77 -8.22
C ALA A 167 8.64 9.64 -9.43
N ASN A 168 9.59 9.97 -10.31
CA ASN A 168 9.34 10.76 -11.51
C ASN A 168 8.67 9.97 -12.65
N LEU A 169 8.72 8.64 -12.59
CA LEU A 169 8.18 7.74 -13.61
C LEU A 169 6.76 7.26 -13.29
N VAL A 170 6.20 7.61 -12.14
CA VAL A 170 4.86 7.20 -11.75
C VAL A 170 3.81 7.57 -12.79
N GLU A 171 2.96 6.62 -13.14
CA GLU A 171 1.84 6.78 -14.05
C GLU A 171 0.51 6.65 -13.29
N VAL A 172 -0.35 7.67 -13.41
CA VAL A 172 -1.67 7.67 -12.78
C VAL A 172 -2.72 7.15 -13.73
N HIS A 173 -3.61 6.30 -13.20
CA HIS A 173 -4.74 5.71 -13.91
C HIS A 173 -6.04 6.07 -13.19
N ILE A 174 -6.96 6.68 -13.93
CA ILE A 174 -8.24 7.13 -13.38
C ILE A 174 -9.20 5.95 -13.27
N VAL A 175 -9.74 5.72 -12.07
CA VAL A 175 -10.89 4.81 -11.86
C VAL A 175 -12.18 5.61 -12.00
N ASN A 176 -12.28 6.74 -11.29
CA ASN A 176 -13.31 7.74 -11.49
C ASN A 176 -12.79 9.13 -11.13
N LEU A 177 -13.30 10.15 -11.80
CA LEU A 177 -12.92 11.55 -11.54
C LEU A 177 -14.10 12.45 -11.90
N ASN A 178 -14.45 13.34 -10.98
CA ASN A 178 -15.39 14.44 -11.21
C ASN A 178 -14.71 15.77 -10.84
N LYS A 179 -15.47 16.86 -10.76
CA LYS A 179 -14.93 18.21 -10.49
C LYS A 179 -14.40 18.40 -9.05
N GLU A 180 -14.80 17.54 -8.12
CA GLU A 180 -14.55 17.68 -6.68
C GLU A 180 -13.68 16.57 -6.11
N SER A 181 -13.76 15.35 -6.66
CA SER A 181 -13.05 14.18 -6.14
C SER A 181 -12.79 13.13 -7.21
N GLY A 182 -11.85 12.23 -6.92
CA GLY A 182 -11.55 11.10 -7.78
C GLY A 182 -10.88 9.96 -7.03
N ARG A 183 -11.02 8.76 -7.58
CA ARG A 183 -10.27 7.57 -7.18
C ARG A 183 -9.41 7.12 -8.32
N MET A 184 -8.19 6.77 -7.99
CA MET A 184 -7.15 6.39 -8.94
C MET A 184 -6.35 5.22 -8.38
N TYR A 185 -5.55 4.65 -9.26
CA TYR A 185 -4.37 3.92 -8.86
C TYR A 185 -3.17 4.45 -9.64
N TRP A 186 -1.98 4.16 -9.16
CA TRP A 186 -0.76 4.45 -9.88
C TRP A 186 0.12 3.20 -10.02
N THR A 187 0.99 3.24 -11.02
CA THR A 187 1.98 2.20 -11.32
C THR A 187 3.36 2.82 -11.49
N TRP A 188 4.40 2.03 -11.28
CA TRP A 188 5.75 2.37 -11.72
C TRP A 188 5.80 2.38 -13.26
N GLY A 189 6.16 3.51 -13.86
CA GLY A 189 6.25 3.66 -15.31
C GLY A 189 7.64 3.36 -15.88
N SER A 190 7.78 3.18 -17.19
CA SER A 190 9.09 2.92 -17.82
C SER A 190 9.90 1.78 -17.18
N LEU A 191 9.23 0.70 -16.78
CA LEU A 191 9.84 -0.46 -16.13
C LEU A 191 11.00 -1.06 -16.96
N PRO A 192 12.11 -1.48 -16.33
CA PRO A 192 13.19 -2.18 -17.01
C PRO A 192 12.70 -3.46 -17.72
N LYS A 193 13.35 -3.82 -18.84
CA LYS A 193 12.91 -4.97 -19.66
C LYS A 193 13.02 -6.29 -18.90
N ASP A 194 14.03 -6.41 -18.06
CA ASP A 194 14.42 -7.56 -17.25
C ASP A 194 13.83 -7.54 -15.83
N VAL A 195 13.10 -6.49 -15.45
CA VAL A 195 12.46 -6.43 -14.13
C VAL A 195 11.44 -7.56 -13.96
N SER A 196 11.32 -8.10 -12.74
CA SER A 196 10.36 -9.18 -12.42
C SER A 196 8.96 -8.90 -13.00
N PRO A 197 8.28 -9.90 -13.57
CA PRO A 197 6.92 -9.75 -14.10
C PRO A 197 5.93 -9.17 -13.08
N ASP A 198 6.12 -9.45 -11.79
CA ASP A 198 5.23 -9.00 -10.72
C ASP A 198 5.07 -7.48 -10.70
N TRP A 199 6.16 -6.74 -10.94
CA TRP A 199 6.17 -5.28 -11.00
C TRP A 199 5.24 -4.67 -12.06
N ARG A 200 4.86 -5.44 -13.10
CA ARG A 200 3.90 -4.98 -14.13
C ARG A 200 2.45 -5.05 -13.67
N THR A 201 2.19 -5.72 -12.56
CA THR A 201 0.85 -5.93 -12.01
C THR A 201 0.62 -5.21 -10.69
N VAL A 202 1.70 -4.75 -10.04
CA VAL A 202 1.62 -3.97 -8.81
C VAL A 202 0.97 -2.61 -9.11
N THR A 203 -0.05 -2.27 -8.32
CA THR A 203 -0.77 -1.00 -8.39
C THR A 203 -1.02 -0.49 -6.99
N TYR A 204 -1.01 0.83 -6.82
CA TYR A 204 -1.20 1.47 -5.52
C TYR A 204 -2.41 2.40 -5.58
N LYS A 205 -3.37 2.19 -4.69
CA LYS A 205 -4.64 2.93 -4.71
C LYS A 205 -4.50 4.27 -3.99
N PHE A 206 -5.13 5.30 -4.53
CA PHE A 206 -5.23 6.59 -3.85
C PHE A 206 -6.50 7.34 -4.27
N SER A 207 -6.90 8.31 -3.46
CA SER A 207 -8.00 9.22 -3.77
C SER A 207 -7.55 10.66 -3.67
N VAL A 208 -8.22 11.54 -4.41
CA VAL A 208 -8.02 12.98 -4.35
C VAL A 208 -9.32 13.73 -4.12
N LYS A 209 -9.18 14.93 -3.57
CA LYS A 209 -10.24 15.91 -3.39
C LYS A 209 -9.74 17.29 -3.77
N LYS A 210 -10.63 18.13 -4.31
CA LYS A 210 -10.34 19.52 -4.65
C LYS A 210 -10.63 20.40 -3.42
N GLU A 211 -9.61 21.06 -2.89
CA GLU A 211 -9.72 22.00 -1.78
C GLU A 211 -9.10 23.34 -2.19
N GLY A 212 -9.86 24.43 -2.10
CA GLY A 212 -9.39 25.75 -2.53
C GLY A 212 -8.95 25.78 -4.00
N GLY A 213 -9.63 24.99 -4.86
CA GLY A 213 -9.33 24.89 -6.29
C GLY A 213 -8.13 24.00 -6.65
N LYS A 214 -7.42 23.41 -5.67
CA LYS A 214 -6.27 22.54 -5.90
C LYS A 214 -6.59 21.09 -5.57
N TRP A 215 -6.11 20.17 -6.40
CA TRP A 215 -6.15 18.74 -6.08
C TRP A 215 -5.23 18.44 -4.90
N LYS A 216 -5.73 17.64 -3.98
CA LYS A 216 -4.99 17.13 -2.83
C LYS A 216 -5.31 15.67 -2.60
N ILE A 217 -4.35 14.93 -2.05
CA ILE A 217 -4.50 13.53 -1.68
C ILE A 217 -5.47 13.45 -0.49
N SER A 218 -6.54 12.67 -0.63
CA SER A 218 -7.50 12.38 0.44
C SER A 218 -7.36 10.98 1.03
N TYR A 219 -6.66 10.10 0.33
CA TYR A 219 -6.37 8.75 0.79
C TYR A 219 -5.16 8.21 0.05
N LEU A 220 -4.30 7.47 0.76
CA LEU A 220 -3.24 6.62 0.19
C LEU A 220 -3.41 5.22 0.76
N GLN A 221 -3.24 4.20 -0.09
CA GLN A 221 -2.98 2.85 0.39
C GLN A 221 -1.78 2.87 1.34
N GLY A 222 -1.89 2.16 2.46
CA GLY A 222 -0.95 2.27 3.59
C GLY A 222 -1.55 3.02 4.77
N PHE A 223 -2.28 4.12 4.51
CA PHE A 223 -3.00 4.91 5.52
C PHE A 223 -4.42 4.38 5.75
N ASP A 224 -4.52 3.09 5.99
CA ASP A 224 -5.77 2.36 6.21
C ASP A 224 -6.10 2.29 7.71
N ILE A 225 -7.24 2.80 8.17
CA ILE A 225 -7.64 2.70 9.59
C ILE A 225 -7.72 1.25 10.10
N LYS A 226 -7.96 0.28 9.22
CA LYS A 226 -7.94 -1.16 9.53
C LYS A 226 -6.54 -1.73 9.77
N LYS A 227 -5.48 -0.98 9.40
CA LYS A 227 -4.08 -1.32 9.70
C LYS A 227 -3.63 -0.76 11.07
N ALA A 228 -4.46 0.10 11.69
CA ALA A 228 -4.33 0.52 13.08
C ALA A 228 -4.74 -0.59 14.03
#